data_AF-A0A657PM38-F1
#
_entry.id   AF-A0A657PM38-F1
#
_cell.length_a   1.000
_cell.length_b   1.000
_cell.length_c   1.000
_cell.angle_alpha   90.00
_cell.angle_beta   90.00
_cell.angle_gamma   90.00
#
_symmetry.space_group_name_H-M   'P 1'
#
loop_
_entity.id
_entity.type
_entity.pdbx_description
1 polymer ?
#
loop_
_entity_poly.entity_id
_entity_poly.type
_entity_poly.pdbx_seq_one_letter_code
_entity_poly.pdbx_strand_id
1 'polypeptide(L)'
;DQGVPHLRIEHRVLPAGPSLEDCVANAALYFGLVFSLANAPEPPETQLPHIAAAGNFYRAARHGLAARVTWLDGCSGALGRLCAERLLPMAMAGLVSMGVDPAEAAHWLGIVRERLRRRQTGALWQRRWVARHGRDMRGLTLAYLERQERGGPVHQWGV
;
A
#
# COMPACT_ATOMS: atom_id res chain seq x y z
N ASP A 1 28.33 -13.99 -7.10
CA ASP A 1 28.78 -12.58 -7.23
C ASP A 1 30.12 -12.43 -7.98
N GLN A 2 30.24 -12.90 -9.23
CA GLN A 2 31.50 -12.86 -10.01
C GLN A 2 31.77 -11.55 -10.78
N GLY A 3 31.36 -10.39 -10.26
CA GLY A 3 31.62 -9.10 -10.94
C GLY A 3 30.88 -8.88 -12.28
N VAL A 4 29.91 -9.74 -12.61
CA VAL A 4 29.10 -9.60 -13.82
C VAL A 4 27.98 -8.57 -13.59
N PRO A 5 27.79 -7.59 -14.50
CA PRO A 5 26.65 -6.67 -14.42
C PRO A 5 25.34 -7.45 -14.47
N HIS A 6 24.45 -7.18 -13.51
CA HIS A 6 23.11 -7.77 -13.46
C HIS A 6 22.06 -6.68 -13.61
N LEU A 7 20.98 -6.99 -14.33
CA LEU A 7 19.84 -6.11 -14.47
C LEU A 7 19.04 -6.09 -13.16
N ARG A 8 18.78 -4.90 -12.65
CA ARG A 8 17.92 -4.67 -11.48
C ARG A 8 16.81 -3.71 -11.83
N ILE A 9 15.62 -4.00 -11.32
CA ILE A 9 14.48 -3.08 -11.36
C ILE A 9 14.30 -2.55 -9.95
N GLU A 10 14.28 -1.23 -9.80
CA GLU A 10 14.09 -0.55 -8.52
C GLU A 10 12.68 0.04 -8.43
N HIS A 11 11.91 -0.37 -7.42
CA HIS A 11 10.58 0.18 -7.16
C HIS A 11 10.66 1.36 -6.19
N ARG A 12 10.48 2.59 -6.71
CA ARG A 12 10.73 3.85 -5.96
C ARG A 12 9.45 4.61 -5.60
N VAL A 13 8.28 3.98 -5.69
CA VAL A 13 6.99 4.66 -5.53
C VAL A 13 6.54 4.73 -4.07
N LEU A 14 6.96 3.77 -3.22
CA LEU A 14 6.51 3.70 -1.84
C LEU A 14 7.24 4.72 -0.96
N PRO A 15 6.53 5.61 -0.24
CA PRO A 15 7.15 6.46 0.78
C PRO A 15 7.53 5.61 2.00
N ALA A 16 8.36 6.17 2.88
CA ALA A 16 8.56 5.61 4.21
C ALA A 16 7.21 5.45 4.95
N GLY A 17 6.97 4.26 5.50
CA GLY A 17 5.77 3.97 6.26
C GLY A 17 5.75 4.71 7.61
N PRO A 18 4.57 4.91 8.22
CA PRO A 18 4.47 5.53 9.54
C PRO A 18 5.11 4.73 10.65
N SER A 19 5.15 3.41 10.55
CA SER A 19 5.78 2.51 11.52
C SER A 19 6.54 1.41 10.79
N LEU A 20 7.38 0.64 11.51
CA LEU A 20 8.01 -0.56 10.95
C LEU A 20 6.97 -1.55 10.44
N GLU A 21 5.92 -1.79 11.22
CA GLU A 21 4.82 -2.68 10.84
C GLU A 21 4.11 -2.22 9.55
N ASP A 22 3.91 -0.91 9.38
CA ASP A 22 3.36 -0.35 8.15
C ASP A 22 4.29 -0.56 6.95
N CYS A 23 5.60 -0.46 7.14
CA CYS A 23 6.61 -0.73 6.11
C CYS A 23 6.57 -2.20 5.68
N VAL A 24 6.55 -3.13 6.64
CA VAL A 24 6.48 -4.58 6.34
C VAL A 24 5.15 -4.94 5.69
N ALA A 25 4.02 -4.39 6.18
CA ALA A 25 2.72 -4.59 5.57
C ALA A 25 2.64 -4.05 4.14
N ASN A 26 3.28 -2.92 3.85
CA ASN A 26 3.38 -2.39 2.48
C ASN A 26 4.24 -3.31 1.59
N ALA A 27 5.36 -3.81 2.10
CA ALA A 27 6.21 -4.76 1.38
C ALA A 27 5.48 -6.07 1.07
N ALA A 28 4.78 -6.64 2.05
CA ALA A 28 3.98 -7.85 1.88
C ALA A 28 2.90 -7.67 0.80
N LEU A 29 2.15 -6.56 0.83
CA LEU A 29 1.18 -6.23 -0.21
C LEU A 29 1.86 -6.13 -1.59
N TYR A 30 2.97 -5.40 -1.68
CA TYR A 30 3.68 -5.19 -2.93
C TYR A 30 4.21 -6.50 -3.54
N PHE A 31 4.96 -7.29 -2.77
CA PHE A 31 5.55 -8.53 -3.27
C PHE A 31 4.49 -9.56 -3.64
N GLY A 32 3.44 -9.71 -2.81
CA GLY A 32 2.33 -10.59 -3.14
C GLY A 32 1.62 -10.21 -4.45
N LEU A 33 1.38 -8.92 -4.67
CA LEU A 33 0.75 -8.44 -5.91
C LEU A 33 1.67 -8.60 -7.12
N VAL A 34 2.93 -8.19 -7.01
CA VAL A 34 3.90 -8.28 -8.11
C VAL A 34 4.10 -9.73 -8.51
N PHE A 35 4.27 -10.63 -7.54
CA PHE A 35 4.41 -12.06 -7.82
C PHE A 35 3.16 -12.61 -8.53
N SER A 36 1.97 -12.29 -8.03
CA SER A 36 0.71 -12.76 -8.64
C SER A 36 0.53 -12.23 -10.06
N LEU A 37 0.80 -10.94 -10.29
CA LEU A 37 0.64 -10.31 -11.59
C LEU A 37 1.70 -10.77 -12.59
N ALA A 38 2.94 -10.97 -12.16
CA ALA A 38 4.04 -11.45 -13.01
C ALA A 38 3.85 -12.91 -13.44
N ASN A 39 3.14 -13.71 -12.64
CA ASN A 39 2.83 -15.11 -12.94
C ASN A 39 1.39 -15.30 -13.45
N ALA A 40 0.67 -14.22 -13.76
CA ALA A 40 -0.68 -14.32 -14.32
C ALA A 40 -0.62 -14.89 -15.74
N PRO A 41 -1.62 -15.69 -16.18
CA PRO A 41 -1.65 -16.25 -17.53
C PRO A 41 -1.63 -15.19 -18.63
N GLU A 42 -2.26 -14.05 -18.37
CA GLU A 42 -2.29 -12.90 -19.27
C GLU A 42 -1.50 -11.74 -18.65
N PRO A 43 -0.51 -11.17 -19.37
CA PRO A 43 0.25 -10.04 -18.85
C PRO A 43 -0.66 -8.82 -18.60
N PRO A 44 -0.57 -8.15 -17.45
CA PRO A 44 -1.47 -7.05 -17.09
C PRO A 44 -1.41 -5.86 -18.07
N GLU A 45 -0.29 -5.63 -18.75
CA GLU A 45 -0.12 -4.59 -19.77
C GLU A 45 -0.95 -4.84 -21.04
N THR A 46 -1.39 -6.07 -21.28
CA THR A 46 -2.31 -6.40 -22.39
C THR A 46 -3.76 -6.04 -22.04
N GLN A 47 -4.09 -5.96 -20.75
CA GLN A 47 -5.43 -5.71 -20.23
C GLN A 47 -5.64 -4.26 -19.79
N LEU A 48 -4.60 -3.61 -19.25
CA LEU A 48 -4.64 -2.23 -18.77
C LEU A 48 -3.66 -1.36 -19.56
N PRO A 49 -4.17 -0.51 -20.49
CA PRO A 49 -3.34 0.41 -21.23
C PRO A 49 -2.53 1.35 -20.31
N HIS A 50 -1.27 1.63 -20.67
CA HIS A 50 -0.39 2.50 -19.89
C HIS A 50 -1.03 3.86 -19.53
N ILE A 51 -1.79 4.46 -20.46
CA ILE A 51 -2.48 5.74 -20.21
C ILE A 51 -3.51 5.62 -19.07
N ALA A 52 -4.21 4.49 -18.96
CA ALA A 52 -5.15 4.23 -17.88
C ALA A 52 -4.41 3.98 -16.55
N ALA A 53 -3.31 3.23 -16.58
CA ALA A 53 -2.45 3.00 -15.42
C ALA A 53 -1.84 4.32 -14.88
N ALA A 54 -1.29 5.15 -15.75
CA ALA A 54 -0.79 6.49 -15.40
C ALA A 54 -1.92 7.38 -14.84
N GLY A 55 -3.10 7.34 -15.46
CA GLY A 55 -4.28 8.04 -14.95
C GLY A 55 -4.70 7.57 -13.55
N ASN A 56 -4.67 6.26 -13.29
CA ASN A 56 -4.94 5.69 -11.97
C ASN A 56 -3.94 6.20 -10.94
N PHE A 57 -2.65 6.22 -11.27
CA PHE A 57 -1.58 6.69 -10.39
C PHE A 57 -1.83 8.11 -9.91
N TYR A 58 -2.06 9.07 -10.83
CA TYR A 58 -2.29 10.46 -10.44
C TYR A 58 -3.62 10.67 -9.70
N ARG A 59 -4.68 9.93 -10.07
CA ARG A 59 -5.95 9.95 -9.32
C ARG A 59 -5.75 9.44 -7.88
N ALA A 60 -5.00 8.36 -7.71
CA ALA A 60 -4.66 7.81 -6.39
C ALA A 60 -3.81 8.79 -5.57
N ALA A 61 -2.81 9.44 -6.19
CA ALA A 61 -1.99 10.45 -5.52
C ALA A 61 -2.82 11.65 -5.02
N ARG A 62 -3.80 12.11 -5.82
CA ARG A 62 -4.65 13.27 -5.48
C ARG A 62 -5.77 12.95 -4.49
N HIS A 63 -6.42 11.80 -4.65
CA HIS A 63 -7.67 11.48 -3.95
C HIS A 63 -7.53 10.34 -2.94
N GLY A 64 -6.36 9.70 -2.86
CA GLY A 64 -6.10 8.57 -1.97
C GLY A 64 -7.07 7.40 -2.23
N LEU A 65 -7.53 6.77 -1.15
CA LEU A 65 -8.44 5.61 -1.21
C LEU A 65 -9.80 5.91 -1.86
N ALA A 66 -10.18 7.20 -1.97
CA ALA A 66 -11.42 7.62 -2.64
C ALA A 66 -11.25 7.78 -4.16
N ALA A 67 -10.04 7.60 -4.70
CA ALA A 67 -9.80 7.68 -6.13
C ALA A 67 -10.65 6.67 -6.90
N ARG A 68 -11.21 7.10 -8.03
CA ARG A 68 -11.80 6.18 -9.01
C ARG A 68 -10.70 5.68 -9.94
N VAL A 69 -10.52 4.37 -10.03
CA VAL A 69 -9.48 3.73 -10.83
C VAL A 69 -10.08 2.66 -11.73
N THR A 70 -9.47 2.45 -12.90
CA THR A 70 -9.81 1.39 -13.85
C THR A 70 -8.93 0.19 -13.58
N TRP A 71 -9.48 -1.03 -13.54
CA TRP A 71 -8.70 -2.24 -13.33
C TRP A 71 -8.53 -3.07 -14.61
N LEU A 72 -7.90 -4.25 -14.50
CA LEU A 72 -7.57 -5.11 -15.63
C LEU A 72 -8.81 -5.58 -16.41
N ASP A 73 -9.95 -5.71 -15.74
CA ASP A 73 -11.25 -6.06 -16.34
C ASP A 73 -11.94 -4.87 -17.04
N GLY A 74 -11.24 -3.73 -17.18
CA GLY A 74 -11.78 -2.48 -17.72
C GLY A 74 -12.80 -1.79 -16.80
N CYS A 75 -13.21 -2.42 -15.70
CA CYS A 75 -14.18 -1.85 -14.77
C CYS A 75 -13.55 -0.74 -13.95
N SER A 76 -14.33 0.32 -13.69
CA SER A 76 -13.88 1.47 -12.91
C SER A 76 -14.60 1.58 -11.57
N GLY A 77 -13.84 1.70 -10.48
CA GLY A 77 -14.38 1.69 -9.11
C GLY A 77 -13.52 2.45 -8.11
N ALA A 78 -13.98 2.52 -6.86
CA ALA A 78 -13.20 3.14 -5.79
C ALA A 78 -11.97 2.29 -5.46
N LEU A 79 -10.80 2.93 -5.38
CA LEU A 79 -9.53 2.26 -5.09
C LEU A 79 -9.57 1.48 -3.78
N GLY A 80 -10.16 2.05 -2.72
CA GLY A 80 -10.30 1.34 -1.44
C GLY A 80 -11.10 0.04 -1.55
N ARG A 81 -12.15 0.01 -2.41
CA ARG A 81 -12.95 -1.19 -2.66
C ARG A 81 -12.15 -2.22 -3.46
N LEU A 82 -11.48 -1.78 -4.53
CA LEU A 82 -10.59 -2.63 -5.33
C LEU A 82 -9.51 -3.27 -4.44
N CYS A 83 -8.88 -2.49 -3.57
CA CYS A 83 -7.88 -3.00 -2.63
C CYS A 83 -8.46 -4.08 -1.71
N ALA A 84 -9.64 -3.82 -1.12
CA ALA A 84 -10.26 -4.72 -0.15
C ALA A 84 -10.74 -6.04 -0.79
N GLU A 85 -11.41 -5.95 -1.95
CA GLU A 85 -12.12 -7.08 -2.57
C GLU A 85 -11.27 -7.88 -3.56
N ARG A 86 -10.25 -7.27 -4.17
CA ARG A 86 -9.44 -7.90 -5.23
C ARG A 86 -7.96 -7.97 -4.87
N LEU A 87 -7.35 -6.84 -4.51
CA LEU A 87 -5.89 -6.79 -4.36
C LEU A 87 -5.40 -7.51 -3.10
N LEU A 88 -6.12 -7.41 -1.97
CA LEU A 88 -5.75 -8.14 -0.76
C LEU A 88 -5.79 -9.67 -0.93
N PRO A 89 -6.87 -10.27 -1.48
CA PRO A 89 -6.86 -11.70 -1.80
C PRO A 89 -5.77 -12.10 -2.79
N MET A 90 -5.52 -11.28 -3.82
CA MET A 90 -4.45 -11.52 -4.80
C MET A 90 -3.08 -11.50 -4.13
N ALA A 91 -2.79 -10.50 -3.29
CA ALA A 91 -1.54 -10.42 -2.55
C ALA A 91 -1.31 -11.63 -1.64
N MET A 92 -2.38 -12.10 -0.97
CA MET A 92 -2.33 -13.32 -0.17
C MET A 92 -1.91 -14.52 -1.00
N ALA A 93 -2.57 -14.74 -2.15
CA ALA A 93 -2.23 -15.84 -3.04
C ALA A 93 -0.77 -15.78 -3.49
N GLY A 94 -0.29 -14.60 -3.90
CA GLY A 94 1.10 -14.42 -4.31
C GLY A 94 2.12 -14.69 -3.21
N LEU A 95 1.87 -14.21 -1.98
CA LEU A 95 2.76 -14.48 -0.84
C LEU A 95 2.81 -15.98 -0.52
N VAL A 96 1.68 -16.66 -0.50
CA VAL A 96 1.62 -18.10 -0.25
C VAL A 96 2.34 -18.88 -1.36
N SER A 97 2.18 -18.48 -2.63
CA SER A 97 2.91 -19.08 -3.75
C SER A 97 4.43 -18.83 -3.69
N MET A 98 4.87 -17.75 -3.05
CA MET A 98 6.29 -17.51 -2.75
C MET A 98 6.81 -18.33 -1.56
N GLY A 99 5.95 -19.09 -0.88
CA GLY A 99 6.31 -19.90 0.29
C GLY A 99 6.25 -19.16 1.63
N VAL A 100 5.64 -17.96 1.68
CA VAL A 100 5.38 -17.27 2.95
C VAL A 100 4.30 -18.03 3.72
N ASP A 101 4.50 -18.19 5.03
CA ASP A 101 3.52 -18.83 5.90
C ASP A 101 2.16 -18.11 5.82
N PRO A 102 1.04 -18.83 5.64
CA PRO A 102 -0.28 -18.20 5.50
C PRO A 102 -0.70 -17.34 6.71
N ALA A 103 -0.30 -17.70 7.92
CA ALA A 103 -0.62 -16.92 9.12
C ALA A 103 0.21 -15.63 9.17
N GLU A 104 1.48 -15.69 8.79
CA GLU A 104 2.33 -14.50 8.63
C GLU A 104 1.78 -13.56 7.54
N ALA A 105 1.44 -14.09 6.35
CA ALA A 105 0.84 -13.31 5.29
C ALA A 105 -0.50 -12.67 5.74
N ALA A 106 -1.32 -13.41 6.49
CA ALA A 106 -2.58 -12.93 7.04
C ALA A 106 -2.36 -11.80 8.06
N HIS A 107 -1.34 -11.90 8.90
CA HIS A 107 -0.97 -10.86 9.86
C HIS A 107 -0.63 -9.54 9.14
N TRP A 108 0.32 -9.57 8.20
CA TRP A 108 0.77 -8.36 7.51
C TRP A 108 -0.32 -7.74 6.62
N LEU A 109 -1.05 -8.57 5.86
CA LEU A 109 -2.17 -8.09 5.05
C LEU A 109 -3.36 -7.63 5.91
N GLY A 110 -3.49 -8.15 7.14
CA GLY A 110 -4.46 -7.70 8.14
C GLY A 110 -4.26 -6.24 8.53
N ILE A 111 -3.01 -5.77 8.65
CA ILE A 111 -2.69 -4.36 8.91
C ILE A 111 -3.19 -3.47 7.77
N VAL A 112 -2.96 -3.87 6.51
CA VAL A 112 -3.46 -3.17 5.34
C VAL A 112 -5.00 -3.13 5.34
N ARG A 113 -5.64 -4.25 5.65
CA ARG A 113 -7.11 -4.37 5.76
C ARG A 113 -7.68 -3.42 6.80
N GLU A 114 -7.06 -3.31 7.97
CA GLU A 114 -7.51 -2.39 9.02
C GLU A 114 -7.31 -0.92 8.63
N ARG A 115 -6.23 -0.57 7.90
CA ARG A 115 -6.06 0.78 7.34
C ARG A 115 -7.16 1.13 6.34
N LEU A 116 -7.57 0.19 5.49
CA LEU A 116 -8.70 0.37 4.58
C LEU A 116 -10.01 0.55 5.35
N ARG A 117 -10.28 -0.32 6.32
CA ARG A 117 -11.51 -0.31 7.13
C ARG A 117 -11.67 0.98 7.93
N ARG A 118 -10.63 1.41 8.62
CA ARG A 118 -10.61 2.66 9.41
C ARG A 118 -10.40 3.91 8.55
N ARG A 119 -10.15 3.72 7.25
CA ARG A 119 -9.74 4.77 6.30
C ARG A 119 -8.64 5.64 6.91
N GLN A 120 -7.58 5.04 7.45
CA GLN A 120 -6.50 5.76 8.12
C GLN A 120 -5.15 5.38 7.48
N THR A 121 -4.54 6.36 6.82
CA THR A 121 -3.18 6.31 6.28
C THR A 121 -2.30 7.32 7.02
N GLY A 122 -0.97 7.23 6.88
CA GLY A 122 -0.03 8.22 7.44
C GLY A 122 -0.38 9.66 7.03
N ALA A 123 -0.61 9.88 5.73
CA ALA A 123 -0.99 11.18 5.21
C ALA A 123 -2.33 11.68 5.79
N LEU A 124 -3.32 10.80 5.97
CA LEU A 124 -4.59 11.22 6.56
C LEU A 124 -4.47 11.49 8.06
N TRP A 125 -3.68 10.70 8.78
CA TRP A 125 -3.39 10.93 10.19
C TRP A 125 -2.74 12.31 10.39
N GLN A 126 -1.72 12.64 9.59
CA GLN A 126 -1.08 13.97 9.63
C GLN A 126 -2.07 15.10 9.32
N ARG A 127 -2.94 14.94 8.31
CA ARG A 127 -4.00 15.91 8.00
C ARG A 127 -4.99 16.10 9.14
N ARG A 128 -5.40 15.02 9.81
CA ARG A 128 -6.29 15.08 10.98
C ARG A 128 -5.61 15.76 12.16
N TRP A 129 -4.33 15.49 12.39
CA TRP A 129 -3.55 16.15 13.42
C TRP A 129 -3.50 17.66 13.19
N VAL A 130 -3.19 18.10 11.97
CA VAL A 130 -3.17 19.54 11.60
C VAL A 130 -4.55 20.18 11.71
N ALA A 131 -5.61 19.46 11.36
CA ALA A 131 -6.98 19.96 11.53
C ALA A 131 -7.35 20.17 13.00
N ARG A 132 -6.80 19.35 13.91
CA ARG A 132 -7.06 19.43 15.36
C ARG A 132 -6.18 20.44 16.09
N HIS A 133 -4.91 20.54 15.72
CA HIS A 133 -3.89 21.30 16.45
C HIS A 133 -3.37 22.54 15.70
N GLY A 134 -3.86 22.79 14.48
CA GLY A 134 -3.33 23.83 13.60
C GLY A 134 -2.04 23.41 12.90
N ARG A 135 -1.37 24.37 12.25
CA ARG A 135 -0.15 24.13 11.45
C ARG A 135 1.13 24.01 12.29
N ASP A 136 1.04 23.44 13.49
CA ASP A 136 2.20 23.18 14.35
C ASP A 136 2.99 21.97 13.85
N MET A 137 3.85 22.19 12.84
CA MET A 137 4.62 21.11 12.22
C MET A 137 5.68 20.52 13.16
N ARG A 138 6.12 21.27 14.17
CA ARG A 138 7.00 20.75 15.22
C ARG A 138 6.25 19.75 16.09
N GLY A 139 5.06 20.12 16.59
CA GLY A 139 4.19 19.23 17.32
C GLY A 139 3.80 17.99 16.52
N LEU A 140 3.50 18.15 15.23
CA LEU A 140 3.22 17.02 14.33
C LEU A 140 4.40 16.04 14.28
N THR A 141 5.61 16.56 14.10
CA THR A 141 6.83 15.74 13.99
C THR A 141 7.11 14.98 15.29
N LEU A 142 6.99 15.67 16.44
CA LEU A 142 7.16 15.05 17.76
C LEU A 142 6.11 13.98 18.03
N ALA A 143 4.84 14.26 17.69
CA ALA A 143 3.74 13.32 17.84
C ALA A 143 3.90 12.08 16.93
N TYR A 144 4.48 12.26 15.75
CA TYR A 144 4.79 11.16 14.83
C TYR A 144 5.93 10.30 15.35
N LEU A 145 7.01 10.92 15.84
CA LEU A 145 8.15 10.24 16.46
C LEU A 145 7.73 9.41 17.67
N GLU A 146 6.98 10.00 18.60
CA GLU A 146 6.47 9.30 19.78
C GLU A 146 5.66 8.05 19.41
N ARG A 147 4.82 8.15 18.38
CA ARG A 147 4.01 7.02 17.91
C ARG A 147 4.85 5.96 17.19
N GLN A 148 5.89 6.38 16.47
CA GLN A 148 6.87 5.46 15.90
C GLN A 148 7.59 4.66 16.98
N GLU A 149 8.04 5.31 18.05
CA GLU A 149 8.75 4.68 19.16
C GLU A 149 7.86 3.73 19.98
N ARG A 150 6.59 4.10 20.18
CA ARG A 150 5.60 3.21 20.82
C ARG A 150 5.26 1.98 20.00
N GLY A 151 5.57 2.00 18.69
CA GLY A 151 5.22 0.94 17.76
C GLY A 151 3.73 0.89 17.41
N GLY A 152 3.34 -0.18 16.74
CA GLY A 152 1.98 -0.35 16.26
C GLY A 152 1.71 0.39 14.94
N PRO A 153 0.82 -0.14 14.11
CA PRO A 153 0.53 0.38 12.80
C PRO A 153 -0.36 1.62 12.89
N VAL A 154 -0.26 2.49 11.89
CA VAL A 154 -0.94 3.81 11.88
C VAL A 154 -2.44 3.72 12.10
N HIS A 155 -3.11 2.61 11.74
CA HIS A 155 -4.55 2.45 11.94
C HIS A 155 -4.98 2.43 13.42
N GLN A 156 -4.04 2.22 14.35
CA GLN A 156 -4.25 2.22 15.79
C GLN A 156 -3.98 3.59 16.43
N TRP A 157 -3.33 4.50 15.71
CA TRP A 157 -2.92 5.78 16.27
C TRP A 157 -4.10 6.72 16.50
N GLY A 158 -4.20 7.29 17.70
CA GLY A 158 -5.09 8.41 18.00
C GLY A 158 -4.55 9.72 17.42
N VAL A 159 -5.47 10.63 17.09
CA VAL A 159 -5.16 12.02 16.67
C VAL A 159 -5.27 12.94 17.86
#